data_AF-A0A5K1F4C9-F1
#
_entry.id   AF-A0A5K1F4C9-F1
#
_cell.length_a   1.000
_cell.length_b   1.000
_cell.length_c   1.000
_cell.angle_alpha   90.00
_cell.angle_beta   90.00
_cell.angle_gamma   90.00
#
_symmetry.space_group_name_H-M   'P 1'
#
loop_
_entity.id
_entity.type
_entity.pdbx_description
1 polymer ?
#
loop_
_entity_poly.entity_id
_entity_poly.type
_entity_poly.pdbx_seq_one_letter_code
_entity_poly.pdbx_strand_id
1 'polypeptide(L)'
;MKTHTNGKELTRPDVTRFPSYFICLDSILKQKEGLRFMVDLNELRHVEYAEKDDRKELTSLIQNKYSWRKGKKIIRFVKTLMTVLKMINEQGATLDCIYEEHDRAKEATQNVGKKK
;
A
#
# COMPACT_ATOMS: atom_id res chain seq x y z
N MET A 1 -32.42 6.97 18.94
CA MET A 1 -31.11 6.30 18.73
C MET A 1 -30.03 6.72 19.73
N LYS A 2 -29.79 8.02 19.99
CA LYS A 2 -28.88 8.49 21.07
C LYS A 2 -29.35 8.16 22.51
N THR A 3 -30.59 7.71 22.66
CA THR A 3 -31.24 7.37 23.94
C THR A 3 -30.87 6.01 24.51
N HIS A 4 -30.27 5.11 23.72
CA HIS A 4 -30.00 3.72 24.15
C HIS A 4 -28.51 3.35 24.21
N THR A 5 -27.62 4.22 23.74
CA THR A 5 -26.18 3.89 23.65
C THR A 5 -25.33 4.56 24.72
N ASN A 6 -25.95 5.21 25.70
CA ASN A 6 -25.28 5.88 26.83
C ASN A 6 -24.13 6.81 26.40
N GLY A 7 -24.35 7.56 25.31
CA GLY A 7 -23.35 8.47 24.73
C GLY A 7 -22.26 7.81 23.89
N LYS A 8 -22.28 6.48 23.70
CA LYS A 8 -21.31 5.78 22.85
C LYS A 8 -21.82 5.65 21.41
N GLU A 9 -20.99 6.01 20.45
CA GLU A 9 -21.26 5.80 19.03
C GLU A 9 -21.22 4.30 18.73
N LEU A 10 -22.28 3.75 18.12
CA LEU A 10 -22.40 2.30 17.86
C LEU A 10 -21.36 1.78 16.85
N THR A 11 -20.73 2.70 16.11
CA THR A 11 -19.63 2.44 15.21
C THR A 11 -18.73 3.68 15.24
N ARG A 12 -17.55 3.60 15.84
CA ARG A 12 -16.44 4.34 15.23
C ARG A 12 -16.28 3.71 13.84
N PRO A 13 -16.32 4.45 12.73
CA PRO A 13 -15.87 3.93 11.45
C PRO A 13 -14.34 3.81 11.50
N ASP A 14 -13.87 2.97 12.41
CA ASP A 14 -12.49 2.61 12.55
C ASP A 14 -12.26 1.40 11.65
N VAL A 15 -11.09 1.34 11.03
CA VAL A 15 -10.75 0.44 9.93
C VAL A 15 -11.37 0.88 8.59
N THR A 16 -10.82 1.98 8.08
CA THR A 16 -10.89 2.42 6.68
C THR A 16 -10.96 1.22 5.73
N ARG A 17 -11.94 1.19 4.81
CA ARG A 17 -12.12 0.16 3.76
C ARG A 17 -11.00 0.12 2.70
N PHE A 18 -9.95 0.92 2.89
CA PHE A 18 -8.85 1.14 1.96
C PHE A 18 -7.68 0.10 1.95
N PRO A 19 -7.43 -0.75 2.97
CA PRO A 19 -6.20 -1.54 3.04
C PRO A 19 -6.18 -2.74 2.09
N SER A 20 -7.32 -3.25 1.61
CA SER A 20 -7.36 -4.47 0.79
C SER A 20 -6.49 -4.37 -0.47
N TYR A 21 -6.57 -3.26 -1.21
CA TYR A 21 -5.76 -3.03 -2.41
C TYR A 21 -4.26 -2.93 -2.08
N PHE A 22 -3.90 -2.29 -0.97
CA PHE A 22 -2.50 -2.15 -0.57
C PHE A 22 -1.91 -3.44 -0.01
N ILE A 23 -2.71 -4.26 0.68
CA ILE A 23 -2.31 -5.60 1.10
C ILE A 23 -2.08 -6.48 -0.12
N CYS A 24 -2.97 -6.44 -1.11
CA CYS A 24 -2.80 -7.15 -2.36
C CYS A 24 -1.51 -6.73 -3.08
N LEU A 25 -1.28 -5.41 -3.21
CA LEU A 25 -0.05 -4.89 -3.81
C LEU A 25 1.20 -5.29 -3.02
N ASP A 26 1.20 -5.23 -1.68
CA ASP A 26 2.33 -5.67 -0.85
C ASP A 26 2.62 -7.17 -1.03
N SER A 27 1.57 -7.99 -1.17
CA SER A 27 1.69 -9.43 -1.50
C SER A 27 2.33 -9.65 -2.87
N ILE A 28 1.86 -8.95 -3.91
CA ILE A 28 2.45 -8.99 -5.26
C ILE A 28 3.92 -8.59 -5.23
N LEU A 29 4.28 -7.53 -4.49
CA LEU A 29 5.67 -7.07 -4.35
C LEU A 29 6.57 -8.10 -3.66
N LYS A 30 6.04 -8.88 -2.71
CA LYS A 30 6.76 -9.97 -2.05
C LYS A 30 7.02 -11.14 -3.01
N GLN A 31 6.08 -11.41 -3.92
CA GLN A 31 6.20 -12.48 -4.92
C GLN A 31 6.97 -12.09 -6.19
N LYS A 32 7.69 -10.96 -6.18
CA LYS A 32 8.43 -10.42 -7.33
C LYS A 32 9.26 -11.47 -8.07
N GLU A 33 10.07 -12.26 -7.37
CA GLU A 33 10.95 -13.23 -8.02
C GLU A 33 10.19 -14.42 -8.57
N GLY A 34 9.13 -14.89 -7.90
CA GLY A 34 8.23 -15.93 -8.43
C GLY A 34 7.52 -15.48 -9.69
N LEU A 35 7.04 -14.23 -9.74
CA LEU A 35 6.40 -13.66 -10.92
C LEU A 35 7.38 -13.51 -12.09
N ARG A 36 8.66 -13.17 -11.82
CA ARG A 36 9.70 -13.13 -12.84
C ARG A 36 10.03 -14.51 -13.38
N PHE A 37 10.16 -15.49 -12.50
CA PHE A 37 10.37 -16.87 -12.90
C PHE A 37 9.24 -17.41 -13.79
N MET A 38 7.98 -17.10 -13.44
CA MET A 38 6.81 -17.43 -14.26
C MET A 38 6.86 -16.76 -15.65
N VAL A 39 7.35 -15.51 -15.74
CA VAL A 39 7.59 -14.83 -17.03
C VAL A 39 8.68 -15.53 -17.83
N ASP A 40 9.79 -15.89 -17.18
CA ASP A 40 10.97 -16.46 -17.84
C ASP A 40 10.69 -17.88 -18.36
N LEU A 41 9.95 -18.70 -17.60
CA LEU A 41 9.40 -19.98 -18.06
C LEU A 41 8.23 -19.82 -19.05
N ASN A 42 7.79 -18.57 -19.26
CA ASN A 42 6.73 -18.22 -20.18
C ASN A 42 5.37 -18.91 -19.84
N GLU A 43 5.21 -19.30 -18.58
CA GLU A 43 3.99 -19.91 -18.03
C GLU A 43 2.79 -18.94 -18.10
N LEU A 44 3.05 -17.64 -18.24
CA LEU A 44 2.04 -16.63 -18.52
C LEU A 44 1.17 -16.92 -19.75
N ARG A 45 1.65 -17.68 -20.74
CA ARG A 45 0.83 -18.09 -21.90
C ARG A 45 -0.33 -19.02 -21.51
N HIS A 46 -0.24 -19.70 -20.36
CA HIS A 46 -1.26 -20.62 -19.86
C HIS A 46 -2.28 -19.95 -18.94
N VAL A 47 -2.18 -18.63 -18.71
CA VAL A 47 -3.20 -17.88 -17.97
C VAL A 47 -4.43 -17.70 -18.87
N GLU A 48 -5.44 -18.54 -18.62
CA GLU A 48 -6.68 -18.65 -19.42
C GLU A 48 -7.48 -17.34 -19.51
N TYR A 49 -7.41 -16.51 -18.48
CA TYR A 49 -8.25 -15.32 -18.34
C TYR A 49 -7.63 -14.01 -18.85
N ALA A 50 -6.40 -14.03 -19.39
CA ALA A 50 -5.72 -12.82 -19.85
C ALA A 50 -5.81 -12.70 -21.38
N GLU A 51 -6.15 -11.53 -21.91
CA GLU A 51 -6.03 -11.29 -23.34
C GLU A 51 -4.55 -11.25 -23.76
N LYS A 52 -4.27 -11.42 -25.07
CA LYS A 52 -2.89 -11.44 -25.56
C LYS A 52 -2.15 -10.14 -25.28
N ASP A 53 -2.84 -9.01 -25.34
CA ASP A 53 -2.23 -7.71 -25.09
C ASP A 53 -2.03 -7.44 -23.59
N ASP A 54 -2.97 -7.85 -22.74
CA ASP A 54 -2.81 -7.82 -21.28
C ASP A 54 -1.58 -8.62 -20.82
N ARG A 55 -1.35 -9.81 -21.40
CA ARG A 55 -0.16 -10.62 -21.07
C ARG A 55 1.14 -9.92 -21.45
N LYS A 56 1.17 -9.21 -22.59
CA LYS A 56 2.36 -8.44 -23.00
C LYS A 56 2.62 -7.29 -22.05
N GLU A 57 1.56 -6.55 -21.69
CA GLU A 57 1.67 -5.45 -20.75
C GLU A 57 2.15 -5.95 -19.38
N LEU A 58 1.55 -7.03 -18.86
CA LEU A 58 1.94 -7.64 -17.60
C LEU A 58 3.39 -8.12 -17.61
N THR A 59 3.83 -8.74 -18.70
CA THR A 59 5.24 -9.15 -18.90
C THR A 59 6.16 -7.93 -18.85
N SER A 60 5.81 -6.86 -19.56
CA SER A 60 6.57 -5.61 -19.55
C SER A 60 6.67 -5.01 -18.16
N LEU A 61 5.57 -5.07 -17.38
CA LEU A 61 5.50 -4.53 -16.03
C LEU A 61 6.33 -5.33 -15.03
N ILE A 62 6.32 -6.67 -15.13
CA ILE A 62 7.12 -7.58 -14.29
C ILE A 62 8.62 -7.48 -14.60
N GLN A 63 9.00 -7.34 -15.87
CA GLN A 63 10.40 -7.21 -16.25
C GLN A 63 10.97 -5.82 -15.91
N ASN A 64 10.13 -4.78 -15.95
CA ASN A 64 10.56 -3.42 -15.68
C ASN A 64 10.91 -3.18 -14.20
N LYS A 65 12.20 -2.93 -13.93
CA LYS A 65 12.72 -2.59 -12.58
C LYS A 65 12.05 -1.34 -11.98
N TYR A 66 11.62 -0.39 -12.80
CA TYR A 66 10.97 0.85 -12.35
C TYR A 66 9.61 0.57 -11.72
N SER A 67 8.82 -0.35 -12.27
CA SER A 67 7.49 -0.73 -11.76
C SER A 67 7.57 -1.23 -10.32
N TRP A 68 8.50 -2.14 -10.01
CA TRP A 68 8.73 -2.65 -8.66
C TRP A 68 9.18 -1.56 -7.68
N ARG A 69 10.07 -0.66 -8.13
CA ARG A 69 10.50 0.49 -7.32
C ARG A 69 9.33 1.42 -7.00
N LYS A 70 8.47 1.70 -7.98
CA LYS A 70 7.26 2.52 -7.80
C LYS A 70 6.29 1.87 -6.83
N GLY A 71 6.01 0.57 -6.98
CA GLY A 71 5.15 -0.17 -6.04
C GLY A 71 5.67 -0.14 -4.60
N LYS A 72 6.98 -0.36 -4.40
CA LYS A 72 7.60 -0.24 -3.06
C LYS A 72 7.48 1.15 -2.45
N LYS A 73 7.58 2.21 -3.26
CA LYS A 73 7.36 3.59 -2.81
C LYS A 73 5.91 3.81 -2.37
N ILE A 74 4.94 3.33 -3.15
CA ILE A 74 3.51 3.44 -2.83
C ILE A 74 3.22 2.74 -1.50
N ILE A 75 3.65 1.49 -1.33
CA ILE A 75 3.44 0.74 -0.08
C ILE A 75 4.06 1.46 1.12
N ARG A 76 5.27 2.02 0.96
CA ARG A 76 5.91 2.79 2.03
C ARG A 76 5.09 4.01 2.43
N PHE A 77 4.67 4.80 1.44
CA PHE A 77 3.83 5.98 1.66
C PHE A 77 2.54 5.62 2.38
N VAL A 78 1.87 4.54 1.97
CA VAL A 78 0.62 4.12 2.61
C VAL A 78 0.82 3.59 4.02
N LYS A 79 1.88 2.81 4.28
CA LYS A 79 2.21 2.36 5.65
C LYS A 79 2.44 3.54 6.58
N THR A 80 3.13 4.56 6.09
CA THR A 80 3.33 5.81 6.82
C THR A 80 2.02 6.53 7.10
N LEU A 81 1.15 6.69 6.09
CA LEU A 81 -0.18 7.30 6.27
C LEU A 81 -1.04 6.52 7.28
N MET A 82 -1.05 5.19 7.20
CA MET A 82 -1.77 4.33 8.14
C MET A 82 -1.24 4.48 9.57
N THR A 83 0.07 4.69 9.75
CA THR A 83 0.67 4.92 11.07
C THR A 83 0.19 6.24 11.68
N VAL A 84 0.20 7.33 10.89
CA VAL A 84 -0.31 8.64 11.33
C VAL A 84 -1.80 8.56 11.68
N LEU A 85 -2.61 7.93 10.82
CA LEU A 85 -4.05 7.75 11.06
C LEU A 85 -4.33 6.93 12.31
N LYS A 86 -3.57 5.87 12.56
CA LYS A 86 -3.70 5.05 13.77
C LYS A 86 -3.40 5.88 15.02
N MET A 87 -2.33 6.67 15.02
CA MET A 87 -1.98 7.53 16.16
C MET A 87 -3.08 8.57 16.45
N ILE A 88 -3.64 9.22 15.42
CA ILE A 88 -4.75 10.16 15.58
C ILE A 88 -5.93 9.52 16.31
N ASN A 89 -6.29 8.30 15.90
CA ASN A 89 -7.45 7.60 16.42
C ASN A 89 -7.24 7.04 17.85
N GLU A 90 -6.01 6.68 18.21
CA GLU A 90 -5.63 6.16 19.53
C GLU A 90 -5.39 7.26 20.57
N GLN A 91 -4.68 8.34 20.22
CA GLN A 91 -4.31 9.39 21.19
C GLN A 91 -5.26 10.60 21.22
N GLY A 92 -6.17 10.76 20.26
CA GLY A 92 -6.95 12.00 20.16
C GLY A 92 -6.03 13.20 19.88
N ALA A 93 -5.31 13.14 18.76
CA ALA A 93 -4.22 14.08 18.48
C ALA A 93 -4.71 15.51 18.20
N THR A 94 -4.07 16.50 18.83
CA THR A 94 -4.18 17.92 18.43
C THR A 94 -3.52 18.11 17.07
N LEU A 95 -4.02 19.05 16.25
CA LEU A 95 -3.57 19.29 14.87
C LEU A 95 -2.03 19.39 14.74
N ASP A 96 -1.37 19.96 15.74
CA ASP A 96 0.09 20.15 15.79
C ASP A 96 0.87 18.82 15.77
N CYS A 97 0.39 17.80 16.48
CA CYS A 97 0.96 16.46 16.50
C CYS A 97 0.81 15.74 15.14
N ILE A 98 -0.27 16.03 14.41
CA ILE A 98 -0.51 15.46 13.06
C ILE A 98 0.53 15.98 12.07
N TYR A 99 0.83 17.28 12.11
CA TYR A 99 1.81 17.88 11.22
C TYR A 99 3.24 17.43 11.54
N GLU A 100 3.59 17.36 12.82
CA GLU A 100 4.91 16.87 13.24
C GLU A 100 5.16 15.44 12.77
N GLU A 101 4.18 14.55 12.94
CA GLU A 101 4.27 13.16 12.49
C GLU A 101 4.25 13.03 10.97
N HIS A 102 3.46 13.84 10.27
CA HIS A 102 3.47 13.89 8.81
C HIS A 102 4.83 14.35 8.26
N ASP A 103 5.50 15.30 8.91
CA ASP A 103 6.84 15.73 8.51
C ASP A 103 7.90 14.67 8.84
N ARG A 104 7.85 14.04 10.01
CA ARG A 104 8.70 12.86 10.35
C ARG A 104 8.57 11.76 9.29
N ALA A 105 7.33 11.46 8.92
CA ALA A 105 6.95 10.53 7.87
C ALA A 105 7.55 10.89 6.50
N LYS A 106 7.42 12.16 6.10
CA LYS A 106 7.95 12.69 4.85
C LYS A 106 9.48 12.60 4.81
N GLU A 107 10.16 12.95 5.89
CA GLU A 107 11.62 12.82 6.01
C GLU A 107 12.10 11.37 5.90
N ALA A 108 11.42 10.44 6.56
CA ALA A 108 11.73 9.01 6.49
C ALA A 108 11.58 8.42 5.08
N THR A 109 10.65 8.96 4.27
CA THR A 109 10.47 8.55 2.88
C THR A 109 11.45 9.22 1.91
N GLN A 110 11.87 10.46 2.17
CA GLN A 110 12.81 11.24 1.34
C GLN A 110 14.28 10.86 1.57
N ASN A 111 14.70 10.59 2.80
CA ASN A 111 16.12 10.33 3.11
C ASN A 111 16.66 9.00 2.56
N VAL A 112 15.80 8.04 2.24
CA VAL A 112 16.20 6.75 1.64
C VAL A 112 16.52 6.88 0.14
N GLY A 113 16.11 7.97 -0.52
CA GLY A 113 16.45 8.25 -1.92
C GLY A 113 17.82 8.90 -2.13
N LYS A 114 18.52 9.29 -1.05
CA LYS A 114 19.80 10.03 -1.10
C LYS A 114 21.04 9.21 -0.72
N LYS A 115 20.89 7.94 -0.34
CA LYS A 115 22.06 7.06 -0.18
C LYS A 115 22.49 6.56 -1.57
N LYS A 116 23.55 7.20 -2.08
CA LYS A 116 24.35 6.80 -3.24
C LYS A 116 24.77 5.34 -3.15
#